data_AF-A0A9P7D365-F1
#
_entry.id   AF-A0A9P7D365-F1
#
_cell.length_a   1.000
_cell.length_b   1.000
_cell.length_c   1.000
_cell.angle_alpha   90.00
_cell.angle_beta   90.00
_cell.angle_gamma   90.00
#
_symmetry.space_group_name_H-M   'P 1'
#
loop_
_entity.id
_entity.type
_entity.pdbx_description
1 polymer ?
#
loop_
_entity_poly.entity_id
_entity_poly.type
_entity_poly.pdbx_seq_one_letter_code
_entity_poly.pdbx_strand_id
1 'polypeptide(L)'
;MIPPFSVPVYEPLPYALSGLSFTQLPLYTQRYLRNIAKSVSPHAPDVNSISVERSIISMGLFPSLLGNDMNLVDLRHEAIAMARDLERGIPPQASAQWHAAMEKWRLQKVFGTLLPERELIFNQFMIKFDALLWLDQEGRENYTPEDWQRYRDALLKPILDNTSKQLVALDKSFRNLPVNSGYNYRVPSLPYLPFGLSRRGRDASRARSWRSATRGTDSGEDWPRGRMLSRHS
;
A
#
# COMPACT_ATOMS: atom_id res chain seq x y z
N MET A 1 -19.64 19.04 8.74
CA MET A 1 -19.26 17.62 8.93
C MET A 1 -18.37 17.14 7.79
N ILE A 2 -17.41 16.26 8.06
CA ILE A 2 -16.53 15.66 7.04
C ILE A 2 -17.11 14.28 6.62
N PRO A 3 -17.52 14.07 5.35
CA PRO A 3 -18.25 12.86 4.93
C PRO A 3 -17.40 11.60 5.11
N PRO A 4 -17.97 10.44 5.50
CA PRO A 4 -17.24 9.19 5.69
C PRO A 4 -16.56 8.71 4.40
N PHE A 5 -15.54 7.86 4.52
CA PHE A 5 -15.10 7.07 3.37
C PHE A 5 -16.26 6.21 2.87
N SER A 6 -16.65 6.40 1.61
CA SER A 6 -17.57 5.55 0.88
C SER A 6 -16.80 4.47 0.12
N VAL A 7 -17.45 3.34 -0.14
CA VAL A 7 -16.96 2.40 -1.16
C VAL A 7 -17.07 3.10 -2.53
N PRO A 8 -15.99 3.28 -3.30
CA PRO A 8 -16.07 3.81 -4.66
C PRO A 8 -16.87 2.85 -5.55
N VAL A 9 -17.66 3.39 -6.47
CA VAL A 9 -18.27 2.59 -7.54
C VAL A 9 -17.15 2.20 -8.51
N TYR A 10 -17.06 0.91 -8.85
CA TYR A 10 -16.16 0.47 -9.90
C TYR A 10 -16.77 0.78 -11.27
N GLU A 11 -16.16 1.69 -11.99
CA GLU A 11 -16.48 2.00 -13.39
C GLU A 11 -15.55 1.16 -14.30
N PRO A 12 -16.09 0.20 -15.09
CA PRO A 12 -15.28 -0.69 -15.89
C PRO A 12 -14.69 0.01 -17.12
N LEU A 13 -13.37 0.11 -17.18
CA LEU A 13 -12.64 0.64 -18.34
C LEU A 13 -12.34 -0.48 -19.37
N PRO A 14 -12.41 -0.21 -20.69
CA PRO A 14 -12.10 -1.18 -21.74
C PRO A 14 -10.77 -1.89 -21.55
N TYR A 15 -10.73 -3.20 -21.84
CA TYR A 15 -9.53 -4.01 -21.66
C TYR A 15 -8.53 -3.82 -22.81
N ALA A 16 -7.71 -2.78 -22.68
CA ALA A 16 -6.83 -2.26 -23.73
C ALA A 16 -5.65 -3.16 -24.17
N LEU A 17 -5.50 -4.38 -23.62
CA LEU A 17 -4.45 -5.32 -24.04
C LEU A 17 -4.96 -6.42 -24.98
N SER A 18 -6.28 -6.56 -25.15
CA SER A 18 -6.86 -7.63 -25.97
C SER A 18 -6.41 -7.56 -27.42
N GLY A 19 -5.92 -8.67 -27.97
CA GLY A 19 -5.44 -8.77 -29.35
C GLY A 19 -4.09 -8.11 -29.62
N LEU A 20 -3.42 -7.52 -28.62
CA LEU A 20 -2.04 -7.04 -28.77
C LEU A 20 -1.06 -8.21 -28.76
N SER A 21 -0.07 -8.17 -29.65
CA SER A 21 1.12 -9.03 -29.55
C SER A 21 2.08 -8.52 -28.47
N PHE A 22 2.96 -9.39 -27.97
CA PHE A 22 3.85 -9.08 -26.85
C PHE A 22 4.70 -7.81 -27.03
N THR A 23 5.11 -7.47 -28.25
CA THR A 23 5.91 -6.27 -28.56
C THR A 23 5.09 -4.97 -28.55
N GLN A 24 3.76 -5.06 -28.72
CA GLN A 24 2.82 -3.93 -28.69
C GLN A 24 2.34 -3.60 -27.26
N LEU A 25 2.56 -4.49 -26.29
CA LEU A 25 2.20 -4.27 -24.89
C LEU A 25 2.97 -3.08 -24.28
N PRO A 26 2.39 -2.35 -23.31
CA PRO A 26 3.09 -1.29 -22.57
C PRO A 26 4.39 -1.77 -21.91
N LEU A 27 5.39 -0.89 -21.83
CA LEU A 27 6.75 -1.25 -21.36
C LEU A 27 6.77 -1.89 -19.96
N TYR A 28 5.91 -1.44 -19.04
CA TYR A 28 5.80 -2.01 -17.70
C TYR A 28 5.16 -3.42 -17.71
N THR A 29 4.15 -3.63 -18.55
CA THR A 29 3.53 -4.93 -18.84
C THR A 29 4.59 -5.91 -19.38
N GLN A 30 5.35 -5.53 -20.42
CA GLN A 30 6.44 -6.34 -20.96
C GLN A 30 7.51 -6.68 -19.90
N ARG A 31 7.87 -5.73 -19.04
CA ARG A 31 8.87 -5.92 -17.97
C ARG A 31 8.40 -6.89 -16.91
N TYR A 32 7.13 -6.83 -16.49
CA TYR A 32 6.56 -7.77 -15.53
C TYR A 32 6.44 -9.18 -16.11
N LEU A 33 5.94 -9.31 -17.34
CA LEU A 33 5.85 -10.59 -18.05
C LEU A 33 7.22 -11.25 -18.24
N ARG A 34 8.27 -10.51 -18.63
CA ARG A 34 9.66 -11.02 -18.71
C ARG A 34 10.25 -11.43 -17.36
N ASN A 35 9.65 -11.06 -16.24
CA ASN A 35 10.06 -11.52 -14.92
C ASN A 35 9.26 -12.73 -14.48
N ILE A 36 7.95 -12.79 -14.74
CA ILE A 36 7.14 -14.02 -14.54
C ILE A 36 7.69 -15.17 -15.40
N ALA A 37 8.04 -14.92 -16.66
CA ALA A 37 8.58 -15.93 -17.58
C ALA A 37 9.99 -16.46 -17.20
N LYS A 38 10.59 -15.99 -16.10
CA LYS A 38 11.79 -16.58 -15.47
C LYS A 38 11.44 -17.48 -14.27
N SER A 39 10.21 -17.37 -13.76
CA SER A 39 9.67 -18.10 -12.61
C SER A 39 8.63 -19.16 -13.01
N VAL A 40 8.03 -19.01 -14.20
CA VAL A 40 7.12 -19.96 -14.84
C VAL A 40 7.85 -20.66 -15.99
N SER A 41 7.58 -21.95 -16.21
CA SER A 41 8.33 -22.80 -17.13
C SER A 41 8.28 -22.30 -18.59
N PRO A 42 9.42 -22.23 -19.31
CA PRO A 42 9.53 -21.49 -20.58
C PRO A 42 8.91 -22.19 -21.81
N HIS A 43 8.10 -23.23 -21.64
CA HIS A 43 7.48 -23.99 -22.75
C HIS A 43 5.94 -24.03 -22.74
N ALA A 44 5.31 -23.61 -21.63
CA ALA A 44 3.94 -23.12 -21.57
C ALA A 44 3.72 -22.53 -20.16
N PRO A 45 3.12 -21.33 -20.01
CA PRO A 45 2.61 -20.92 -18.71
C PRO A 45 1.38 -21.77 -18.37
N ASP A 46 1.55 -22.71 -17.44
CA ASP A 46 0.44 -23.50 -16.91
C ASP A 46 -0.66 -22.55 -16.40
N VAL A 47 -1.91 -22.78 -16.78
CA VAL A 47 -3.07 -22.00 -16.33
C VAL A 47 -3.16 -21.97 -14.80
N ASN A 48 -2.72 -23.04 -14.12
CA ASN A 48 -2.62 -23.04 -12.66
C ASN A 48 -1.60 -22.00 -12.16
N SER A 49 -0.46 -21.84 -12.84
CA SER A 49 0.59 -20.88 -12.47
C SER A 49 0.14 -19.42 -12.67
N ILE A 50 -0.56 -19.12 -13.77
CA ILE A 50 -1.16 -17.80 -14.02
C ILE A 50 -2.19 -17.49 -12.92
N SER A 51 -3.05 -18.45 -12.59
CA SER A 51 -4.07 -18.26 -11.55
C SER A 51 -3.48 -18.17 -10.13
N VAL A 52 -2.35 -18.82 -9.84
CA VAL A 52 -1.61 -18.67 -8.57
C VAL A 52 -0.99 -17.28 -8.47
N GLU A 53 -0.25 -16.80 -9.48
CA GLU A 53 0.34 -15.46 -9.47
C GLU A 53 -0.75 -14.36 -9.41
N ARG A 54 -1.87 -14.55 -10.12
CA ARG A 54 -3.05 -13.67 -10.01
C ARG A 54 -3.58 -13.64 -8.57
N SER A 55 -3.69 -14.79 -7.91
CA SER A 55 -4.12 -14.87 -6.51
C SER A 55 -3.14 -14.14 -5.59
N ILE A 56 -1.84 -14.32 -5.78
CA ILE A 56 -0.77 -13.64 -5.01
C ILE A 56 -0.89 -12.12 -5.11
N ILE A 57 -0.96 -11.54 -6.32
CA ILE A 57 -1.09 -10.08 -6.47
C ILE A 57 -2.43 -9.54 -5.95
N SER A 58 -3.50 -10.33 -6.05
CA SER A 58 -4.84 -9.96 -5.56
C SER A 58 -4.90 -9.91 -4.03
N MET A 59 -4.27 -10.88 -3.37
CA MET A 59 -4.09 -10.86 -1.91
C MET A 59 -3.11 -9.75 -1.47
N GLY A 60 -2.12 -9.41 -2.31
CA GLY A 60 -1.10 -8.39 -2.03
C GLY A 60 -1.59 -6.94 -2.10
N LEU A 61 -2.69 -6.63 -2.80
CA LEU A 61 -3.17 -5.26 -2.99
C LEU A 61 -3.48 -4.54 -1.67
N PHE A 62 -4.35 -5.12 -0.83
CA PHE A 62 -4.74 -4.47 0.43
C PHE A 62 -3.55 -4.31 1.42
N PRO A 63 -2.70 -5.32 1.66
CA PRO A 63 -1.48 -5.14 2.46
C PRO A 63 -0.53 -4.07 1.93
N SER A 64 -0.43 -3.89 0.61
CA SER A 64 0.39 -2.82 0.00
C SER A 64 -0.19 -1.43 0.29
N LEU A 65 -1.52 -1.31 0.31
CA LEU A 65 -2.24 -0.07 0.59
C LEU A 65 -2.31 0.27 2.10
N LEU A 66 -2.28 -0.74 2.98
CA LEU A 66 -2.58 -0.62 4.41
C LEU A 66 -1.90 0.55 5.13
N GLY A 67 -0.61 0.80 4.88
CA GLY A 67 0.11 1.92 5.50
C GLY A 67 -0.38 3.28 5.03
N ASN A 68 -0.76 3.41 3.77
CA ASN A 68 -1.36 4.61 3.20
C ASN A 68 -2.79 4.82 3.73
N ASP A 69 -3.59 3.76 3.80
CA ASP A 69 -4.95 3.73 4.34
C ASP A 69 -5.00 4.17 5.81
N MET A 70 -4.05 3.71 6.64
CA MET A 70 -3.89 4.18 8.04
C MET A 70 -3.67 5.68 8.09
N ASN A 71 -2.66 6.21 7.39
CA ASN A 71 -2.39 7.65 7.38
C ASN A 71 -3.59 8.48 6.87
N LEU A 72 -4.35 7.99 5.89
CA LEU A 72 -5.57 8.64 5.41
C LEU A 72 -6.70 8.64 6.46
N VAL A 73 -6.81 7.60 7.28
CA VAL A 73 -7.78 7.52 8.39
C VAL A 73 -7.33 8.36 9.59
N ASP A 74 -6.04 8.43 9.90
CA ASP A 74 -5.46 9.25 10.98
C ASP A 74 -5.71 10.74 10.72
N LEU A 75 -5.22 11.27 9.59
CA LEU A 75 -5.41 12.67 9.19
C LEU A 75 -6.89 13.05 9.04
N ARG A 76 -7.76 12.08 8.77
CA ARG A 76 -9.20 12.27 8.76
C ARG A 76 -9.76 12.46 10.18
N HIS A 77 -9.31 11.67 11.15
CA HIS A 77 -9.77 11.79 12.54
C HIS A 77 -9.23 13.06 13.21
N GLU A 78 -8.00 13.49 12.88
CA GLU A 78 -7.48 14.81 13.25
C GLU A 78 -8.40 15.95 12.75
N ALA A 79 -8.82 15.92 11.48
CA ALA A 79 -9.71 16.92 10.91
C ALA A 79 -11.10 16.93 11.60
N ILE A 80 -11.61 15.76 12.00
CA ILE A 80 -12.87 15.65 12.77
C ILE A 80 -12.71 16.22 14.18
N ALA A 81 -11.54 16.06 14.82
CA ALA A 81 -11.24 16.67 16.12
C ALA A 81 -11.18 18.20 16.01
N MET A 82 -10.36 18.74 15.08
CA MET A 82 -10.25 20.19 14.86
C MET A 82 -11.61 20.85 14.56
N ALA A 83 -12.47 20.20 13.77
CA ALA A 83 -13.80 20.70 13.48
C ALA A 83 -14.69 20.80 14.74
N ARG A 84 -14.61 19.80 15.65
CA ARG A 84 -15.36 19.78 16.91
C ARG A 84 -14.88 20.84 17.90
N ASP A 85 -13.58 21.10 17.95
CA ASP A 85 -13.02 22.12 18.84
C ASP A 85 -13.38 23.54 18.37
N LEU A 86 -13.50 23.74 17.06
CA LEU A 86 -14.07 24.94 16.45
C LEU A 86 -15.57 25.08 16.75
N GLU A 87 -16.36 24.01 16.55
CA GLU A 87 -17.80 23.95 16.88
C GLU A 87 -18.09 24.22 18.37
N ARG A 88 -17.15 23.90 19.27
CA ARG A 88 -17.22 24.15 20.72
C ARG A 88 -16.84 25.58 21.14
N GLY A 89 -16.39 26.42 20.20
CA GLY A 89 -15.97 27.78 20.52
C GLY A 89 -14.70 27.85 21.37
N ILE A 90 -13.63 27.15 20.96
CA ILE A 90 -12.32 27.17 21.64
C ILE A 90 -11.29 28.04 20.86
N PRO A 91 -11.28 29.38 21.03
CA PRO A 91 -10.17 30.26 20.61
C PRO A 91 -9.29 30.65 21.81
N PRO A 92 -7.99 30.86 21.58
CA PRO A 92 -7.55 32.22 21.26
C PRO A 92 -6.86 32.29 19.88
N GLN A 93 -6.56 33.49 19.37
CA GLN A 93 -6.09 33.71 17.99
C GLN A 93 -4.86 32.87 17.55
N ALA A 94 -4.01 32.45 18.49
CA ALA A 94 -2.91 31.52 18.22
C ALA A 94 -3.40 30.14 17.72
N SER A 95 -4.54 29.62 18.24
CA SER A 95 -5.13 28.37 17.76
C SER A 95 -5.63 28.51 16.32
N ALA A 96 -6.20 29.66 15.93
CA ALA A 96 -6.69 29.88 14.56
C ALA A 96 -5.57 29.81 13.52
N GLN A 97 -4.40 30.41 13.80
CA GLN A 97 -3.22 30.29 12.94
C GLN A 97 -2.66 28.84 12.94
N TRP A 98 -2.64 28.18 14.10
CA TRP A 98 -2.21 26.79 14.20
C TRP A 98 -3.12 25.83 13.43
N HIS A 99 -4.44 25.93 13.57
CA HIS A 99 -5.42 25.14 12.81
C HIS A 99 -5.30 25.39 11.31
N ALA A 100 -5.12 26.65 10.86
CA ALA A 100 -4.90 26.96 9.45
C ALA A 100 -3.59 26.35 8.91
N ALA A 101 -2.52 26.34 9.70
CA ALA A 101 -1.24 25.71 9.35
C ALA A 101 -1.35 24.17 9.32
N MET A 102 -2.01 23.56 10.31
CA MET A 102 -2.28 22.13 10.39
C MET A 102 -3.17 21.67 9.25
N GLU A 103 -4.26 22.38 8.94
CA GLU A 103 -5.14 22.07 7.82
C GLU A 103 -4.39 22.17 6.48
N LYS A 104 -3.57 23.20 6.28
CA LYS A 104 -2.71 23.31 5.10
C LYS A 104 -1.72 22.14 4.98
N TRP A 105 -1.04 21.77 6.07
CA TRP A 105 -0.12 20.62 6.11
C TRP A 105 -0.85 19.30 5.83
N ARG A 106 -2.02 19.10 6.44
CA ARG A 106 -2.88 17.92 6.30
C ARG A 106 -3.37 17.76 4.86
N LEU A 107 -3.85 18.84 4.24
CA LEU A 107 -4.23 18.86 2.82
C LEU A 107 -3.02 18.58 1.92
N GLN A 108 -1.86 19.18 2.19
CA GLN A 108 -0.62 18.90 1.46
C GLN A 108 -0.20 17.43 1.59
N LYS A 109 -0.34 16.81 2.77
CA LYS A 109 0.00 15.40 2.99
C LYS A 109 -0.99 14.44 2.31
N VAL A 110 -2.29 14.75 2.34
CA VAL A 110 -3.34 13.97 1.65
C VAL A 110 -3.17 14.04 0.13
N PHE A 111 -3.22 15.25 -0.46
CA PHE A 111 -3.24 15.43 -1.91
C PHE A 111 -1.85 15.39 -2.55
N GLY A 112 -0.80 15.81 -1.85
CA GLY A 112 0.58 15.84 -2.34
C GLY A 112 1.44 14.64 -1.92
N THR A 113 0.88 13.63 -1.26
CA THR A 113 1.62 12.39 -0.97
C THR A 113 0.70 11.16 -0.95
N LEU A 114 -0.30 11.14 -0.07
CA LEU A 114 -1.03 9.90 0.20
C LEU A 114 -1.90 9.45 -0.99
N LEU A 115 -2.69 10.35 -1.59
CA LEU A 115 -3.51 9.98 -2.75
C LEU A 115 -2.65 9.59 -3.98
N PRO A 116 -1.58 10.33 -4.37
CA PRO A 116 -0.67 9.89 -5.42
C PRO A 116 0.03 8.55 -5.15
N GLU A 117 0.45 8.28 -3.91
CA GLU A 117 1.05 6.99 -3.53
C GLU A 117 0.02 5.84 -3.62
N ARG A 118 -1.23 6.08 -3.18
CA ARG A 118 -2.34 5.15 -3.32
C ARG A 118 -2.60 4.79 -4.79
N GLU A 119 -2.63 5.81 -5.64
CA GLU A 119 -2.83 5.68 -7.08
C GLU A 119 -1.68 4.92 -7.73
N LEU A 120 -0.43 5.19 -7.34
CA LEU A 120 0.75 4.48 -7.82
C LEU A 120 0.69 2.97 -7.46
N ILE A 121 0.31 2.63 -6.23
CA ILE A 121 0.13 1.23 -5.79
C ILE A 121 -0.99 0.56 -6.60
N PHE A 122 -2.11 1.26 -6.79
CA PHE A 122 -3.24 0.76 -7.58
C PHE A 122 -2.87 0.53 -9.05
N ASN A 123 -2.21 1.49 -9.70
CA ASN A 123 -1.76 1.40 -11.09
C ASN A 123 -0.73 0.28 -11.27
N GLN A 124 0.17 0.06 -10.29
CA GLN A 124 1.08 -1.09 -10.30
C GLN A 124 0.35 -2.44 -10.17
N PHE A 125 -0.73 -2.52 -9.38
CA PHE A 125 -1.57 -3.71 -9.33
C PHE A 125 -2.30 -3.94 -10.66
N MET A 126 -2.94 -2.91 -11.22
CA MET A 126 -3.67 -3.00 -12.48
C MET A 126 -2.78 -3.45 -13.64
N ILE A 127 -1.57 -2.89 -13.78
CA ILE A 127 -0.60 -3.30 -14.82
C ILE A 127 -0.24 -4.79 -14.68
N LYS A 128 -0.08 -5.30 -13.45
CA LYS A 128 0.23 -6.71 -13.21
C LYS A 128 -0.97 -7.62 -13.51
N PHE A 129 -2.15 -7.22 -13.04
CA PHE A 129 -3.38 -7.97 -13.22
C PHE A 129 -3.77 -8.10 -14.70
N ASP A 130 -3.73 -6.98 -15.42
CA ASP A 130 -4.05 -6.93 -16.85
C ASP A 130 -3.00 -7.70 -17.70
N ALA A 131 -1.74 -7.77 -17.25
CA ALA A 131 -0.71 -8.61 -17.87
C ALA A 131 -0.96 -10.12 -17.69
N LEU A 132 -1.40 -10.55 -16.52
CA LEU A 132 -1.73 -11.97 -16.27
C LEU A 132 -2.99 -12.39 -17.03
N LEU A 133 -3.96 -11.48 -17.15
CA LEU A 133 -5.10 -11.69 -18.04
C LEU A 133 -4.66 -11.84 -19.50
N TRP A 134 -3.66 -11.08 -19.96
CA TRP A 134 -3.14 -11.17 -21.33
C TRP A 134 -2.52 -12.54 -21.61
N LEU A 135 -1.77 -13.11 -20.65
CA LEU A 135 -1.30 -14.50 -20.73
C LEU A 135 -2.45 -15.52 -20.75
N ASP A 136 -3.51 -15.29 -19.97
CA ASP A 136 -4.70 -16.15 -19.98
C ASP A 136 -5.45 -16.12 -21.34
N GLN A 137 -5.22 -15.11 -22.20
CA GLN A 137 -5.73 -15.06 -23.58
C GLN A 137 -4.92 -15.91 -24.57
N GLU A 138 -3.65 -16.19 -24.29
CA GLU A 138 -2.73 -16.81 -25.24
C GLU A 138 -3.18 -18.25 -25.54
N GLY A 139 -3.56 -18.50 -26.81
CA GLY A 139 -4.18 -19.77 -27.24
C GLY A 139 -5.71 -19.87 -27.06
N ARG A 140 -6.44 -18.76 -26.79
CA ARG A 140 -7.91 -18.75 -26.64
C ARG A 140 -8.63 -17.89 -27.68
N GLU A 141 -8.66 -18.35 -28.92
CA GLU A 141 -9.18 -17.61 -30.09
C GLU A 141 -10.69 -17.33 -30.08
N ASN A 142 -11.48 -18.07 -29.28
CA ASN A 142 -12.95 -18.03 -29.30
C ASN A 142 -13.62 -16.88 -28.50
N TYR A 143 -12.85 -15.90 -28.01
CA TYR A 143 -13.35 -14.87 -27.07
C TYR A 143 -13.19 -13.46 -27.63
N THR A 144 -14.27 -12.66 -27.55
CA THR A 144 -14.25 -11.25 -27.98
C THR A 144 -13.51 -10.36 -26.96
N PRO A 145 -13.02 -9.16 -27.36
CA PRO A 145 -12.51 -8.16 -26.40
C PRO A 145 -13.52 -7.83 -25.28
N GLU A 146 -14.81 -7.84 -25.61
CA GLU A 146 -15.92 -7.60 -24.67
C GLU A 146 -16.07 -8.75 -23.65
N ASP A 147 -15.86 -10.00 -24.07
CA ASP A 147 -15.84 -11.15 -23.15
C ASP A 147 -14.62 -11.12 -22.23
N TRP A 148 -13.48 -10.69 -22.74
CA TRP A 148 -12.27 -10.47 -21.93
C TRP A 148 -12.43 -9.32 -20.95
N GLN A 149 -13.10 -8.24 -21.32
CA GLN A 149 -13.48 -7.19 -20.39
C GLN A 149 -14.44 -7.73 -19.31
N ARG A 150 -15.49 -8.46 -19.68
CA ARG A 150 -16.42 -9.08 -18.70
C ARG A 150 -15.69 -10.01 -17.72
N TYR A 151 -14.77 -10.83 -18.22
CA TYR A 151 -13.96 -11.75 -17.40
C TYR A 151 -13.04 -10.99 -16.44
N ARG A 152 -12.35 -9.96 -16.93
CA ARG A 152 -11.54 -9.03 -16.13
C ARG A 152 -12.35 -8.38 -15.02
N ASP A 153 -13.48 -7.78 -15.36
CA ASP A 153 -14.31 -7.01 -14.44
C ASP A 153 -14.93 -7.91 -13.37
N ALA A 154 -15.32 -9.15 -13.73
CA ALA A 154 -15.80 -10.16 -12.81
C ALA A 154 -14.73 -10.62 -11.79
N LEU A 155 -13.46 -10.68 -12.19
CA LEU A 155 -12.34 -11.01 -11.30
C LEU A 155 -11.87 -9.80 -10.47
N LEU A 156 -11.84 -8.59 -11.04
CA LEU A 156 -11.45 -7.36 -10.35
C LEU A 156 -12.45 -6.97 -9.26
N LYS A 157 -13.75 -6.98 -9.58
CA LYS A 157 -14.79 -6.48 -8.69
C LYS A 157 -14.70 -6.99 -7.23
N PRO A 158 -14.59 -8.30 -6.94
CA PRO A 158 -14.48 -8.78 -5.55
C PRO A 158 -13.21 -8.29 -4.84
N ILE A 159 -12.10 -8.09 -5.57
CA ILE A 159 -10.82 -7.58 -5.02
C ILE A 159 -10.96 -6.11 -4.62
N LEU A 160 -11.61 -5.30 -5.48
CA LEU A 160 -11.83 -3.87 -5.27
C LEU A 160 -12.90 -3.62 -4.19
N ASP A 161 -13.99 -4.38 -4.22
CA ASP A 161 -15.03 -4.38 -3.20
C ASP A 161 -14.44 -4.76 -1.82
N ASN A 162 -13.56 -5.76 -1.74
CA ASN A 162 -12.87 -6.13 -0.50
C ASN A 162 -11.93 -5.01 -0.02
N THR A 163 -11.03 -4.54 -0.87
CA THR A 163 -10.06 -3.47 -0.55
C THR A 163 -10.78 -2.23 0.01
N SER A 164 -11.91 -1.87 -0.59
CA SER A 164 -12.73 -0.73 -0.17
C SER A 164 -13.48 -0.99 1.14
N LYS A 165 -13.99 -2.21 1.37
CA LYS A 165 -14.57 -2.63 2.66
C LYS A 165 -13.54 -2.57 3.79
N GLN A 166 -12.27 -2.90 3.52
CA GLN A 166 -11.21 -2.82 4.54
C GLN A 166 -10.90 -1.37 4.95
N LEU A 167 -10.79 -0.42 4.01
CA LEU A 167 -10.65 1.02 4.34
C LEU A 167 -11.82 1.53 5.18
N VAL A 168 -13.06 1.14 4.84
CA VAL A 168 -14.26 1.50 5.60
C VAL A 168 -14.29 0.83 6.98
N ALA A 169 -13.75 -0.38 7.12
CA ALA A 169 -13.59 -1.05 8.41
C ALA A 169 -12.52 -0.37 9.28
N LEU A 170 -11.45 0.14 8.67
CA LEU A 170 -10.39 0.90 9.32
C LEU A 170 -10.93 2.23 9.88
N ASP A 171 -11.64 3.03 9.08
CA ASP A 171 -12.29 4.26 9.57
C ASP A 171 -13.28 3.99 10.72
N LYS A 172 -14.00 2.87 10.68
CA LYS A 172 -14.91 2.45 11.77
C LYS A 172 -14.17 2.00 13.03
N SER A 173 -13.00 1.35 12.93
CA SER A 173 -12.26 0.90 14.10
C SER A 173 -11.69 2.07 14.90
N PHE A 174 -11.20 3.12 14.22
CA PHE A 174 -10.70 4.34 14.85
C PHE A 174 -11.78 5.10 15.63
N ARG A 175 -13.02 5.18 15.12
CA ARG A 175 -14.15 5.80 15.84
C ARG A 175 -14.49 5.14 17.18
N ASN A 176 -14.13 3.86 17.33
CA ASN A 176 -14.43 3.06 18.52
C ASN A 176 -13.28 3.07 19.56
N LEU A 177 -12.16 3.75 19.28
CA LEU A 177 -11.10 3.95 20.26
C LEU A 177 -11.56 4.97 21.32
N PRO A 178 -11.47 4.67 22.63
CA PRO A 178 -11.88 5.60 23.67
C PRO A 178 -10.95 6.81 23.71
N VAL A 179 -11.53 8.02 23.73
CA VAL A 179 -10.83 9.31 23.64
C VAL A 179 -9.89 9.61 24.83
N ASN A 180 -9.92 8.78 25.88
CA ASN A 180 -9.07 8.92 27.07
C ASN A 180 -7.65 8.34 26.88
N SER A 181 -6.92 8.78 25.86
CA SER A 181 -5.48 8.52 25.72
C SER A 181 -4.74 9.79 25.30
N GLY A 182 -4.20 10.52 26.28
CA GLY A 182 -3.39 11.71 26.02
C GLY A 182 -2.06 11.35 25.35
N TYR A 183 -1.90 11.77 24.10
CA TYR A 183 -0.65 11.81 23.31
C TYR A 183 0.32 10.64 23.50
N ASN A 184 -0.20 9.41 23.51
CA ASN A 184 0.61 8.19 23.55
C ASN A 184 0.17 7.26 22.41
N TYR A 185 0.89 7.34 21.29
CA TYR A 185 0.66 6.51 20.10
C TYR A 185 0.93 5.02 20.38
N ARG A 186 -0.11 4.30 20.81
CA ARG A 186 -0.15 2.84 20.70
C ARG A 186 -0.73 2.47 19.35
N VAL A 187 0.02 1.63 18.61
CA VAL A 187 -0.41 1.05 17.34
C VAL A 187 -1.80 0.41 17.51
N PRO A 188 -2.81 0.77 16.70
CA PRO A 188 -4.13 0.15 16.77
C PRO A 188 -4.05 -1.36 16.58
N SER A 189 -4.76 -2.11 17.43
CA SER A 189 -4.91 -3.55 17.26
C SER A 189 -5.66 -3.84 15.96
N LEU A 190 -4.98 -4.44 14.98
CA LEU A 190 -5.53 -4.79 13.67
C LEU A 190 -6.86 -5.57 13.81
N PRO A 191 -7.89 -5.26 13.00
CA PRO A 191 -9.09 -6.08 12.94
C PRO A 191 -8.73 -7.51 12.50
N TYR A 192 -9.44 -8.49 13.06
CA TYR A 192 -9.17 -9.92 12.82
C TYR A 192 -9.21 -10.28 11.33
N LEU A 193 -8.12 -10.86 10.82
CA LEU A 193 -8.09 -11.53 9.52
C LEU A 193 -8.94 -12.82 9.58
N PRO A 194 -10.04 -12.94 8.82
CA PRO A 194 -11.03 -14.01 9.03
C PRO A 194 -10.72 -15.30 8.27
N PHE A 195 -9.43 -15.63 8.04
CA PHE A 195 -9.00 -16.86 7.37
C PHE A 195 -7.87 -17.55 8.13
N GLY A 196 -8.06 -18.83 8.45
CA GLY A 196 -7.29 -19.53 9.48
C GLY A 196 -5.98 -20.15 8.98
N LEU A 197 -4.85 -19.53 9.32
CA LEU A 197 -3.58 -20.24 9.42
C LEU A 197 -3.57 -21.06 10.72
N SER A 198 -3.88 -22.35 10.60
CA SER A 198 -4.02 -23.25 11.75
C SER A 198 -2.68 -23.52 12.45
N ARG A 199 -2.69 -23.56 13.79
CA ARG A 199 -1.51 -23.32 14.63
C ARG A 199 -0.90 -24.62 15.20
N ARG A 200 0.18 -25.12 14.58
CA ARG A 200 1.16 -26.04 15.19
C ARG A 200 2.59 -25.56 14.88
N GLY A 201 3.50 -25.40 15.84
CA GLY A 201 3.35 -25.64 17.28
C GLY A 201 4.35 -24.87 18.16
N ARG A 202 4.27 -25.16 19.46
CA ARG A 202 5.24 -24.83 20.52
C ARG A 202 6.52 -25.68 20.35
N ASP A 203 7.69 -25.37 20.90
CA ASP A 203 8.03 -24.52 22.07
C ASP A 203 9.49 -23.95 21.97
N ALA A 204 10.04 -23.46 23.09
CA ALA A 204 11.49 -23.29 23.39
C ALA A 204 12.22 -21.97 23.03
N SER A 205 11.85 -20.91 23.76
CA SER A 205 12.77 -20.17 24.66
C SER A 205 14.27 -20.05 24.32
N ARG A 206 14.71 -18.90 23.78
CA ARG A 206 15.92 -18.21 24.27
C ARG A 206 15.99 -16.74 23.85
N ALA A 207 15.75 -15.83 24.79
CA ALA A 207 16.21 -14.45 24.66
C ALA A 207 17.74 -14.39 24.76
N ARG A 208 18.38 -13.54 23.95
CA ARG A 208 19.76 -13.10 24.20
C ARG A 208 19.94 -11.64 23.77
N SER A 209 19.89 -10.75 24.75
CA SER A 209 20.28 -9.35 24.61
C SER A 209 21.78 -9.25 24.34
N TRP A 210 22.17 -8.37 23.43
CA TRP A 210 23.55 -7.91 23.29
C TRP A 210 23.61 -6.39 23.33
N ARG A 211 24.06 -5.84 24.46
CA ARG A 211 24.61 -4.48 24.55
C ARG A 211 26.13 -4.57 24.64
N SER A 212 26.76 -3.49 24.19
CA SER A 212 28.20 -3.30 24.01
C SER A 212 29.08 -3.66 25.22
N ALA A 213 30.29 -4.13 24.93
CA ALA A 213 31.46 -4.03 25.81
C ALA A 213 32.70 -3.71 24.95
N THR A 214 33.68 -3.00 25.49
CA THR A 214 34.78 -2.36 24.74
C THR A 214 36.16 -2.67 25.34
N ARG A 215 37.10 -3.15 24.50
CA ARG A 215 38.59 -3.14 24.63
C ARG A 215 39.17 -4.03 23.50
N GLY A 216 40.33 -3.78 22.88
CA GLY A 216 41.30 -2.69 23.01
C GLY A 216 42.40 -2.93 24.06
N THR A 217 43.67 -2.63 23.81
CA THR A 217 44.36 -2.22 22.56
C THR A 217 44.83 -3.50 21.80
N ASP A 218 45.95 -3.68 21.08
CA ASP A 218 47.13 -2.91 20.61
C ASP A 218 47.75 -3.70 19.40
N SER A 219 48.68 -3.24 18.56
CA SER A 219 49.37 -1.94 18.35
C SER A 219 49.78 -1.81 16.86
N GLY A 220 50.55 -0.78 16.46
CA GLY A 220 51.24 -0.75 15.16
C GLY A 220 51.35 0.63 14.47
N GLU A 221 52.57 1.18 14.51
CA GLU A 221 53.17 2.31 13.75
C GLU A 221 52.80 2.44 12.25
N ASP A 222 52.82 3.60 11.58
CA ASP A 222 53.06 5.02 11.95
C ASP A 222 52.41 5.99 10.91
N TRP A 223 52.43 7.30 11.15
CA TRP A 223 51.88 8.38 10.29
C TRP A 223 52.86 8.87 9.21
N PRO A 224 52.37 9.54 8.13
CA PRO A 224 52.47 11.01 8.17
C PRO A 224 51.30 11.81 7.53
N ARG A 225 50.71 12.69 8.35
CA ARG A 225 50.46 14.14 8.09
C ARG A 225 49.89 14.58 6.72
N GLY A 226 48.64 15.07 6.73
CA GLY A 226 48.12 16.07 5.79
C GLY A 226 47.28 17.12 6.56
N ARG A 227 47.48 18.43 6.33
CA ARG A 227 46.85 19.48 7.15
C ARG A 227 45.55 20.03 6.56
N MET A 228 44.74 20.59 7.47
CA MET A 228 43.59 21.46 7.21
C MET A 228 43.94 22.66 6.31
N LEU A 229 42.94 23.15 5.58
CA LEU A 229 42.38 24.53 5.53
C LEU A 229 41.71 24.75 4.14
N SER A 230 40.80 25.69 3.90
CA SER A 230 39.67 26.24 4.68
C SER A 230 38.97 27.29 3.83
N ARG A 231 37.64 27.16 3.63
CA ARG A 231 36.65 28.23 3.29
C ARG A 231 36.83 29.09 2.02
N HIS A 232 35.65 29.49 1.51
CA HIS A 232 35.36 30.57 0.55
C HIS A 232 35.90 30.34 -0.89
N SER A 233 35.17 30.70 -1.94
CA SER A 233 33.89 31.46 -2.02
C SER A 233 32.78 30.65 -2.67
#